data_AF-A0A4R6VVL2-F1
#
_entry.id   AF-A0A4R6VVL2-F1
#
_cell.length_a   1.000
_cell.length_b   1.000
_cell.length_c   1.000
_cell.angle_alpha   90.00
_cell.angle_beta   90.00
_cell.angle_gamma   90.00
#
_symmetry.space_group_name_H-M   'P 1'
#
loop_
_entity.id
_entity.type
_entity.pdbx_description
1 polymer ?
#
loop_
_entity_poly.entity_id
_entity_poly.type
_entity_poly.pdbx_seq_one_letter_code
_entity_poly.pdbx_strand_id
1 'polypeptide(L)'
;MRWINLGLLVTSFCALIFVYGQKYHAEDLSVQVSALEDEIARKTQELSTLKADWAYLNQPGRLQPIVERHAAVLGLEPIKTEQYQRIEDIPMRPSGPDTDGLEALLLSLEAGVDPNEMSELPSITPPERRP
;
A
#
# COMPACT_ATOMS: atom_id res chain seq x y z
N MET A 1 67.62 -24.19 16.89
CA MET A 1 67.85 -23.61 15.55
C MET A 1 67.07 -24.33 14.43
N ARG A 2 67.30 -25.61 14.12
CA ARG A 2 66.63 -26.30 12.98
C ARG A 2 65.10 -26.38 13.07
N TRP A 3 64.57 -26.61 14.28
CA TRP A 3 63.13 -26.72 14.54
C TRP A 3 62.38 -25.40 14.33
N ILE A 4 63.02 -24.26 14.62
CA ILE A 4 62.45 -22.92 14.41
C ILE A 4 62.28 -22.65 12.92
N ASN A 5 63.28 -23.00 12.10
CA ASN A 5 63.21 -22.85 10.65
C ASN A 5 62.11 -23.73 10.04
N LEU A 6 61.95 -24.95 10.56
CA LEU A 6 60.89 -25.86 10.13
C LEU A 6 59.50 -25.29 10.47
N GLY A 7 59.34 -24.74 11.68
CA GLY A 7 58.11 -24.06 12.09
C GLY A 7 57.75 -22.87 11.19
N LEU A 8 58.74 -22.03 10.87
CA LEU A 8 58.57 -20.89 9.96
C LEU A 8 58.14 -21.32 8.55
N LEU A 9 58.68 -22.44 8.05
CA LEU A 9 58.30 -22.98 6.75
C LEU A 9 56.86 -23.48 6.74
N VAL A 10 56.45 -24.21 7.80
CA VAL A 10 55.09 -24.75 7.92
C VAL A 10 54.06 -23.63 8.04
N THR A 11 54.32 -22.62 8.87
CA THR A 11 53.39 -21.48 9.02
C THR A 11 53.26 -20.68 7.73
N SER A 12 54.36 -20.45 7.01
CA SER A 12 54.35 -19.80 5.70
C SER A 12 53.54 -20.60 4.67
N PHE A 13 53.72 -21.92 4.63
CA PHE A 13 53.00 -22.79 3.70
C PHE A 13 51.50 -22.86 4.02
N CYS A 14 51.14 -22.96 5.30
CA CYS A 14 49.74 -22.87 5.75
C CYS A 14 49.10 -21.53 5.36
N ALA A 15 49.81 -20.41 5.54
CA ALA A 15 49.33 -19.09 5.14
C ALA A 15 49.09 -19.01 3.63
N LEU A 16 49.98 -19.58 2.81
CA LEU A 16 49.82 -19.62 1.36
C LEU A 16 48.57 -20.41 0.93
N ILE A 17 48.35 -21.58 1.54
CA ILE A 17 47.17 -22.41 1.29
C ILE A 17 45.89 -21.67 1.71
N PHE A 18 45.90 -21.04 2.89
CA PHE A 18 44.75 -20.29 3.40
C PHE A 18 44.37 -19.10 2.50
N VAL A 19 45.37 -18.34 2.04
CA VAL A 19 45.16 -17.21 1.11
C VAL A 19 44.62 -17.71 -0.24
N TYR A 20 45.13 -18.83 -0.73
CA TYR A 20 44.63 -19.42 -1.98
C TYR A 20 43.17 -19.87 -1.86
N GLY A 21 42.80 -20.48 -0.72
CA GLY A 21 41.41 -20.80 -0.41
C GLY A 21 40.51 -19.56 -0.37
N GLN A 22 40.97 -18.48 0.25
CA GLN A 22 40.22 -17.21 0.29
C GLN A 22 40.01 -16.60 -1.09
N LYS A 23 41.01 -16.69 -1.98
CA LYS A 23 40.87 -16.24 -3.38
C LYS A 23 39.79 -17.03 -4.11
N TYR A 24 39.72 -18.35 -3.90
CA TYR A 24 38.74 -19.21 -4.56
C TYR A 24 37.30 -18.95 -4.08
N HIS A 25 37.12 -18.66 -2.79
CA HIS A 25 35.80 -18.31 -2.25
C HIS A 25 35.28 -16.96 -2.74
N ALA A 26 36.15 -16.00 -3.04
CA ALA A 26 35.75 -14.69 -3.55
C ALA A 26 35.25 -14.74 -5.01
N GLU A 27 35.76 -15.68 -5.81
CA GLU A 27 35.45 -15.80 -7.24
C GLU A 27 34.14 -16.55 -7.49
N ASP A 28 33.76 -17.46 -6.59
CA ASP A 28 32.50 -18.20 -6.69
C ASP A 28 31.27 -17.35 -6.29
N LEU A 29 31.46 -16.39 -5.38
CA LEU A 29 30.42 -15.46 -4.96
C LEU A 29 30.12 -14.41 -6.03
N SER A 30 31.12 -13.93 -6.76
CA SER A 30 30.92 -12.94 -7.83
C SER A 30 30.17 -13.54 -9.03
N VAL A 31 30.50 -14.77 -9.40
CA VAL A 31 29.83 -15.51 -10.50
C VAL A 31 28.34 -15.72 -10.19
N GLN A 32 28.01 -16.11 -8.95
CA GLN A 32 26.62 -16.32 -8.53
C GLN A 32 25.81 -15.02 -8.50
N VAL A 33 26.40 -13.92 -8.03
CA VAL A 33 25.73 -12.61 -8.02
C VAL A 33 25.48 -12.13 -9.45
N SER A 34 26.47 -12.21 -10.34
CA SER A 34 26.28 -11.81 -11.75
C SER A 34 25.26 -12.67 -12.48
N ALA A 35 25.20 -13.98 -12.22
CA ALA A 35 24.18 -14.85 -12.79
C ALA A 35 22.76 -14.47 -12.33
N LEU A 36 22.61 -14.08 -11.06
CA LEU A 36 21.34 -13.63 -10.50
C LEU A 36 20.91 -12.26 -11.06
N GLU A 37 21.86 -11.32 -11.20
CA GLU A 37 21.61 -10.02 -11.83
C GLU A 37 21.14 -10.18 -13.28
N ASP A 38 21.76 -11.08 -14.05
CA ASP A 38 21.34 -11.40 -15.42
C ASP A 38 19.93 -12.01 -15.47
N GLU A 39 19.57 -12.84 -14.49
CA GLU A 39 18.22 -13.39 -14.39
C GLU A 39 17.19 -12.30 -14.08
N ILE A 40 17.50 -11.40 -13.13
CA ILE A 40 16.65 -10.25 -12.78
C ILE A 40 16.46 -9.33 -13.99
N ALA A 41 17.52 -9.07 -14.76
CA ALA A 41 17.46 -8.26 -15.97
C ALA A 41 16.50 -8.87 -17.00
N ARG A 42 16.60 -10.19 -17.25
CA ARG A 42 15.68 -10.91 -18.16
C ARG A 42 14.23 -10.81 -17.72
N LYS A 43 13.96 -11.04 -16.42
CA LYS A 43 12.59 -10.95 -15.86
C LYS A 43 12.01 -9.55 -15.92
N THR A 44 12.84 -8.54 -15.70
CA THR A 44 12.42 -7.13 -15.78
C THR A 44 12.06 -6.75 -17.21
N GLN A 45 12.77 -7.29 -18.20
CA GLN A 45 12.46 -7.06 -19.61
C GLN A 45 11.11 -7.67 -20.02
N GLU A 46 10.81 -8.89 -19.58
CA GLU A 46 9.49 -9.51 -19.76
C GLU A 46 8.37 -8.67 -19.12
N LEU A 47 8.59 -8.18 -17.90
CA LEU A 47 7.63 -7.31 -17.20
C LEU A 47 7.41 -5.97 -17.92
N SER A 48 8.43 -5.42 -18.57
CA SER A 48 8.33 -4.15 -19.28
C SER A 48 7.36 -4.22 -20.46
N THR A 49 7.38 -5.34 -21.20
CA THR A 49 6.45 -5.60 -22.30
C THR A 49 5.03 -5.75 -21.79
N LEU A 50 4.82 -6.56 -20.73
CA LEU A 50 3.49 -6.74 -20.14
C LEU A 50 2.91 -5.43 -19.57
N LYS A 51 3.76 -4.60 -18.97
CA LYS A 51 3.35 -3.27 -18.48
C LYS A 51 2.98 -2.33 -19.62
N ALA A 52 3.64 -2.43 -20.78
CA ALA A 52 3.27 -1.67 -21.97
C ALA A 52 1.89 -2.10 -22.49
N ASP A 53 1.60 -3.39 -22.52
CA ASP A 53 0.29 -3.91 -22.91
C ASP A 53 -0.82 -3.47 -21.94
N TRP A 54 -0.53 -3.52 -20.63
CA TRP A 54 -1.45 -3.02 -19.60
C TRP A 54 -1.70 -1.52 -19.73
N ALA A 55 -0.65 -0.72 -19.99
CA ALA A 55 -0.77 0.71 -20.22
C ALA A 55 -1.58 1.02 -21.49
N TYR A 56 -1.46 0.18 -22.53
CA TYR A 56 -2.27 0.27 -23.74
C TYR A 56 -3.75 -0.06 -23.48
N LEU A 57 -4.04 -1.07 -22.66
CA LEU A 57 -5.41 -1.45 -22.30
C LEU A 57 -6.09 -0.42 -21.37
N ASN A 58 -5.35 0.18 -20.44
CA ASN A 58 -5.89 1.13 -19.46
C ASN A 58 -5.85 2.61 -19.88
N GLN A 59 -5.72 2.90 -21.17
CA GLN A 59 -5.71 4.28 -21.64
C GLN A 59 -7.04 4.99 -21.27
N PRO A 60 -7.00 6.07 -20.46
CA PRO A 60 -8.21 6.69 -19.92
C PRO A 60 -9.14 7.25 -21.01
N GLY A 61 -8.58 7.70 -22.14
CA GLY A 61 -9.36 8.17 -23.29
C GLY A 61 -10.22 7.10 -23.97
N ARG A 62 -9.90 5.80 -23.80
CA ARG A 62 -10.73 4.70 -24.29
C ARG A 62 -11.75 4.22 -23.26
N LEU A 63 -11.41 4.32 -21.97
CA LEU A 63 -12.29 3.94 -20.87
C LEU A 63 -13.42 4.96 -20.66
N GLN A 64 -13.15 6.26 -20.79
CA GLN A 64 -14.14 7.34 -20.63
C GLN A 64 -15.41 7.14 -21.47
N PRO A 65 -15.36 6.94 -22.80
CA PRO A 65 -16.58 6.78 -23.61
C PRO A 65 -17.34 5.48 -23.31
N ILE A 66 -16.66 4.43 -22.83
CA ILE A 66 -17.30 3.16 -22.43
C ILE A 66 -18.03 3.35 -21.09
N VAL A 67 -17.38 3.99 -20.13
CA VAL A 67 -17.98 4.33 -18.83
C VAL A 67 -19.18 5.26 -19.03
N GLU A 68 -19.08 6.26 -19.91
CA GLU A 68 -20.18 7.18 -20.22
C GLU A 68 -21.36 6.47 -20.90
N ARG A 69 -21.09 5.56 -21.86
CA ARG A 69 -22.13 4.74 -22.50
C ARG A 69 -22.86 3.83 -21.51
N HIS A 70 -22.14 3.28 -20.53
CA HIS A 70 -22.69 2.35 -19.55
C HIS A 70 -23.00 3.01 -18.20
N ALA A 71 -23.00 4.35 -18.12
CA ALA A 71 -23.26 5.09 -16.89
C ALA A 71 -24.60 4.72 -16.23
N ALA A 72 -25.63 4.44 -17.04
CA ALA A 72 -26.95 4.01 -16.56
C ALA A 72 -26.97 2.62 -15.88
N VAL A 73 -26.00 1.75 -16.20
CA VAL A 73 -25.88 0.40 -15.60
C VAL A 73 -24.90 0.41 -14.43
N LEU A 74 -23.80 1.17 -14.53
CA LEU A 74 -22.79 1.24 -13.49
C LEU A 74 -23.16 2.18 -12.33
N GLY A 75 -24.10 3.12 -12.53
CA GLY A 75 -24.46 4.10 -11.51
C GLY A 75 -23.29 5.03 -11.12
N LEU A 76 -22.26 5.11 -11.97
CA LEU A 76 -21.06 5.91 -11.74
C LEU A 76 -21.34 7.34 -12.20
N GLU A 77 -21.73 8.21 -11.28
CA GLU A 77 -21.67 9.65 -11.51
C GLU A 77 -20.19 10.07 -11.39
N PRO A 78 -19.63 10.81 -12.37
CA PRO A 78 -18.27 11.31 -12.25
C PRO A 78 -18.13 12.13 -10.96
N ILE A 79 -17.13 11.78 -10.15
CA ILE A 79 -16.82 12.47 -8.88
C ILE A 79 -16.69 13.96 -9.19
N LYS A 80 -17.60 14.77 -8.61
CA LYS A 80 -17.58 16.22 -8.76
C LYS A 80 -16.38 16.76 -8.01
N THR A 81 -15.67 17.72 -8.61
CA THR A 81 -14.44 18.34 -8.04
C THR A 81 -14.64 18.85 -6.61
N GLU A 82 -15.88 19.20 -6.24
CA GLU A 82 -16.29 19.62 -4.89
C GLU A 82 -16.11 18.55 -3.80
N GLN A 83 -16.01 17.26 -4.18
CA GLN A 83 -15.74 16.14 -3.28
C GLN A 83 -14.24 15.98 -2.95
N TYR A 84 -13.35 16.67 -3.68
CA TYR A 84 -11.93 16.78 -3.34
C TYR A 84 -11.73 17.89 -2.31
N GLN A 85 -12.17 17.67 -1.08
CA GLN A 85 -11.76 18.51 0.04
C GLN A 85 -10.38 18.05 0.53
N ARG A 86 -9.50 19.01 0.86
CA ARG A 86 -8.22 18.66 1.48
C ARG A 86 -8.49 18.05 2.84
N ILE A 87 -7.61 17.16 3.30
CA ILE A 87 -7.71 16.57 4.64
C ILE A 87 -7.75 17.66 5.72
N GLU A 88 -7.14 18.82 5.47
CA GLU A 88 -7.18 19.96 6.38
C GLU A 88 -8.54 20.69 6.44
N ASP A 89 -9.43 20.46 5.46
CA ASP A 89 -10.78 21.03 5.41
C ASP A 89 -11.81 20.12 6.10
N ILE A 90 -11.41 18.93 6.55
CA ILE A 90 -12.28 18.01 7.29
C ILE A 90 -12.50 18.58 8.71
N PRO A 91 -13.75 18.88 9.10
CA PRO A 91 -14.02 19.38 10.45
C PRO A 91 -13.56 18.35 11.48
N MET A 92 -12.92 18.83 12.56
CA MET A 92 -12.49 17.99 13.67
C MET A 92 -13.71 17.21 14.21
N ARG A 93 -13.56 15.90 14.39
CA ARG A 93 -14.60 15.06 14.99
C ARG A 93 -15.07 15.73 16.30
N PRO A 94 -16.39 15.92 16.51
CA PRO A 94 -16.89 16.51 17.74
C PRO A 94 -16.36 15.75 18.96
N SER A 95 -15.93 16.49 19.97
CA SER A 95 -15.35 15.94 21.20
C SER A 95 -16.43 15.39 22.10
N GLY A 96 -16.92 14.19 21.77
CA GLY A 96 -17.86 13.43 22.58
C GLY A 96 -18.62 12.43 21.73
N PRO A 97 -18.89 11.21 22.23
CA PRO A 97 -19.91 10.36 21.62
C PRO A 97 -21.24 11.12 21.65
N ASP A 98 -21.93 11.17 20.51
CA ASP A 98 -23.30 11.69 20.43
C ASP A 98 -24.23 10.69 21.12
N THR A 99 -24.34 10.81 22.44
CA THR A 99 -25.16 9.92 23.27
C THR A 99 -26.63 10.07 22.94
N ASP A 100 -27.07 11.27 22.59
CA ASP A 100 -28.47 11.58 22.30
C ASP A 100 -28.89 10.96 20.96
N GLY A 101 -28.03 11.08 19.93
CA GLY A 101 -28.22 10.39 18.65
C GLY A 101 -28.15 8.87 18.78
N LEU A 102 -27.24 8.35 19.61
CA LEU A 102 -27.14 6.91 19.88
C LEU A 102 -28.38 6.36 20.60
N GLU A 103 -28.89 7.07 21.60
CA GLU A 103 -30.11 6.69 22.33
C GLU A 103 -31.33 6.68 21.41
N ALA A 104 -31.46 7.66 20.51
CA ALA A 104 -32.55 7.70 19.53
C ALA A 104 -32.51 6.51 18.55
N LEU A 105 -31.32 6.10 18.09
CA LEU A 105 -31.13 4.94 17.22
C LEU A 105 -31.39 3.61 17.94
N LEU A 106 -31.00 3.50 19.21
CA LEU A 106 -31.29 2.33 20.03
C LEU A 106 -32.80 2.20 20.28
N LEU A 107 -33.48 3.32 20.52
CA LEU A 107 -34.93 3.36 20.72
C LEU A 107 -35.70 2.96 19.44
N SER A 108 -35.23 3.42 18.27
CA SER A 108 -35.85 3.05 16.98
C SER A 108 -35.66 1.56 16.65
N LEU A 109 -34.50 1.00 16.98
CA LEU A 109 -34.20 -0.42 16.80
C LEU A 109 -35.06 -1.30 17.71
N GLU A 110 -35.25 -0.89 18.97
CA GLU A 110 -36.16 -1.55 19.93
C GLU A 110 -37.64 -1.43 19.48
N ALA A 111 -38.02 -0.30 18.89
CA ALA A 111 -39.36 -0.06 18.36
C ALA A 111 -39.63 -0.77 17.01
N GLY A 112 -38.60 -1.33 16.37
CA GLY A 112 -38.72 -2.00 15.06
C GLY A 112 -39.07 -1.06 13.91
N VAL A 113 -38.80 0.23 14.04
CA VAL A 113 -39.08 1.27 13.03
C VAL A 113 -37.78 1.67 12.32
N ASP A 114 -37.82 1.78 10.99
CA ASP A 114 -36.67 2.17 10.18
C ASP A 114 -36.26 3.64 10.50
N PRO A 115 -35.00 3.89 10.89
CA PRO A 115 -34.55 5.23 11.29
C PRO A 115 -34.61 6.29 10.18
N ASN A 116 -34.78 5.89 8.91
CA ASN A 116 -34.87 6.82 7.79
C ASN A 116 -36.27 7.48 7.65
N GLU A 117 -37.30 6.98 8.35
CA GLU A 117 -38.67 7.55 8.32
C GLU A 117 -38.88 8.69 9.34
N MET A 118 -37.97 8.88 10.31
CA MET A 118 -38.10 9.91 11.36
C MET A 118 -37.53 11.29 10.98
N SER A 119 -36.88 11.44 9.82
CA SER A 119 -36.30 12.72 9.35
C SER A 119 -37.36 13.79 8.99
N GLU A 120 -38.66 13.47 8.98
CA GLU A 120 -39.73 14.39 8.61
C GLU A 120 -40.39 15.14 9.79
N LEU A 121 -39.97 14.90 11.05
CA LEU A 121 -40.55 15.62 12.18
C LEU A 121 -39.93 17.02 12.34
N PRO A 122 -40.75 18.09 12.49
CA PRO A 122 -40.28 19.46 12.51
C PRO A 122 -39.37 19.71 13.71
N SER A 123 -38.24 20.38 13.43
CA SER A 123 -37.26 20.86 14.40
C SER A 123 -37.93 21.44 15.65
N ILE A 124 -37.91 20.67 16.74
CA ILE A 124 -38.37 21.17 18.04
C ILE A 124 -37.22 22.03 18.59
N THR A 125 -37.37 23.35 18.42
CA THR A 125 -36.48 24.36 19.00
C THR A 125 -36.29 24.11 20.50
N PRO A 126 -35.05 24.03 21.01
CA PRO A 126 -34.79 23.79 22.44
C PRO A 126 -35.43 24.88 23.31
N PRO A 127 -36.03 24.55 24.47
CA PRO A 127 -36.63 25.55 25.34
C PRO A 127 -35.57 26.46 25.97
N GLU A 128 -35.85 27.76 25.89
CA GLU A 128 -35.01 28.85 26.39
C GLU A 128 -34.74 28.72 27.89
N ARG A 129 -33.46 28.65 28.24
CA ARG A 129 -32.96 28.61 29.62
C ARG A 129 -33.17 30.00 30.26
N ARG A 130 -34.25 30.16 31.03
CA ARG A 130 -34.45 31.33 31.92
C ARG A 130 -33.42 31.31 33.08
N PRO A 131 -33.08 32.49 33.63
CA PRO A 131 -31.73 32.85 34.12
C PRO A 131 -31.24 32.03 35.31
#